data_AF-A0A836TQX7-F1
#
_entry.id   AF-A0A836TQX7-F1
#
_cell.length_a   1.000
_cell.length_b   1.000
_cell.length_c   1.000
_cell.angle_alpha   90.00
_cell.angle_beta   90.00
_cell.angle_gamma   90.00
#
_symmetry.space_group_name_H-M   'P 1'
#
loop_
_entity.id
_entity.type
_entity.pdbx_description
1 polymer ?
#
loop_
_entity_poly.entity_id
_entity_poly.type
_entity_poly.pdbx_seq_one_letter_code
_entity_poly.pdbx_strand_id
1 'polypeptide(L)'
;MGAGAKLPRIIFYARSSVYPALVAEAIAVIQVKDKLSCPWEVVVTPIGNNLDATYTLQPNLAGTESPTIDQLQRDARVIADNLQTRLIQVAERYKSELSSSFRELA
;
A
#
# COMPACT_ATOMS: atom_id res chain seq x y z
N MET A 1 12.58 -30.90 -2.09
CA MET A 1 12.96 -29.47 -1.97
C MET A 1 12.76 -28.82 -3.32
N GLY A 2 11.82 -27.88 -3.46
CA GLY A 2 11.55 -27.22 -4.75
C GLY A 2 10.96 -25.84 -4.51
N ALA A 3 11.65 -24.82 -5.05
CA ALA A 3 11.30 -23.39 -5.08
C ALA A 3 10.74 -22.79 -3.78
N GLY A 4 11.60 -22.18 -2.96
CA GLY A 4 11.18 -21.35 -1.83
C GLY A 4 10.24 -20.24 -2.32
N ALA A 5 8.96 -20.39 -2.02
CA ALA A 5 7.94 -19.43 -2.40
C ALA A 5 8.24 -18.09 -1.71
N LYS A 6 8.61 -17.09 -2.50
CA LYS A 6 9.00 -15.76 -1.99
C LYS A 6 7.74 -15.01 -1.59
N LEU A 7 7.77 -14.35 -0.44
CA LEU A 7 6.70 -13.43 -0.02
C LEU A 7 6.53 -12.33 -1.09
N PRO A 8 5.30 -12.01 -1.50
CA PRO A 8 5.08 -10.94 -2.46
C PRO A 8 5.48 -9.61 -1.82
N ARG A 9 6.35 -8.88 -2.51
CA ARG A 9 6.82 -7.54 -2.13
C ARG A 9 6.90 -6.70 -3.38
N ILE A 10 6.36 -5.49 -3.31
CA ILE A 10 6.38 -4.54 -4.43
C ILE A 10 7.23 -3.36 -3.99
N ILE A 11 8.34 -3.16 -4.68
CA ILE A 11 9.21 -2.00 -4.46
C ILE A 11 8.76 -0.90 -5.43
N PHE A 12 8.58 0.31 -4.91
CA PHE A 12 8.23 1.47 -5.71
C PHE A 12 8.94 2.74 -5.22
N TYR A 13 9.00 3.72 -6.11
CA TYR A 13 9.66 4.99 -5.88
C TYR A 13 8.65 6.12 -6.03
N ALA A 14 8.81 7.17 -5.25
CA ALA A 14 7.96 8.34 -5.32
C ALA A 14 8.77 9.61 -5.11
N ARG A 15 8.54 10.61 -5.96
CA ARG A 15 9.15 11.93 -5.82
C ARG A 15 8.60 12.75 -4.66
N SER A 16 7.38 12.44 -4.23
CA SER A 16 6.70 13.11 -3.12
C SER A 16 6.36 12.09 -2.04
N SER A 17 6.59 12.46 -0.78
CA SER A 17 6.20 11.69 0.40
C SER A 17 4.68 11.54 0.54
N VAL A 18 3.89 12.37 -0.16
CA VAL A 18 2.43 12.27 -0.19
C VAL A 18 1.98 10.99 -0.90
N TYR A 19 2.64 10.58 -1.98
CA TYR A 19 2.21 9.42 -2.77
C TYR A 19 2.24 8.09 -1.97
N PRO A 20 3.31 7.75 -1.23
CA PRO A 20 3.33 6.60 -0.33
C PRO A 20 2.22 6.62 0.71
N ALA A 21 1.86 7.81 1.24
CA ALA A 21 0.76 7.94 2.19
C ALA A 21 -0.60 7.63 1.52
N LEU A 22 -0.83 8.15 0.30
CA LEU A 22 -2.02 7.83 -0.48
C LEU A 22 -2.10 6.33 -0.81
N VAL A 23 -0.96 5.69 -1.12
CA VAL A 23 -0.88 4.25 -1.34
C VAL A 23 -1.22 3.48 -0.06
N ALA A 24 -0.62 3.86 1.09
CA ALA A 24 -0.89 3.21 2.37
C ALA A 24 -2.38 3.26 2.73
N GLU A 25 -3.01 4.41 2.51
CA GLU A 25 -4.44 4.56 2.77
C GLU A 25 -5.31 3.79 1.76
N ALA A 26 -4.96 3.80 0.47
CA ALA A 26 -5.66 2.98 -0.52
C ALA A 26 -5.59 1.49 -0.15
N ILE A 27 -4.45 1.00 0.34
CA ILE A 27 -4.28 -0.36 0.83
C ILE A 27 -5.16 -0.62 2.06
N ALA A 28 -5.23 0.31 3.02
CA ALA A 28 -6.13 0.18 4.17
C ALA A 28 -7.61 0.05 3.74
N VAL A 29 -8.03 0.80 2.71
CA VAL A 29 -9.37 0.67 2.13
C VAL A 29 -9.57 -0.71 1.49
N ILE A 30 -8.60 -1.20 0.72
CA ILE A 30 -8.63 -2.53 0.09
C ILE A 30 -8.71 -3.63 1.15
N GLN A 31 -7.93 -3.50 2.21
CA GLN A 31 -7.91 -4.47 3.30
C GLN A 31 -9.30 -4.67 3.91
N VAL A 32 -10.03 -3.58 4.17
CA VAL A 32 -11.37 -3.63 4.77
C VAL A 32 -12.44 -4.03 3.74
N LYS A 33 -12.43 -3.43 2.54
CA LYS A 33 -13.52 -3.60 1.56
C LYS A 33 -13.39 -4.85 0.71
N ASP A 34 -12.17 -5.18 0.32
CA ASP A 34 -11.87 -6.24 -0.65
C ASP A 34 -11.36 -7.53 0.05
N LYS A 35 -11.41 -7.56 1.39
CA LYS A 35 -11.20 -8.72 2.27
C LYS A 35 -9.86 -9.42 2.06
N LEU A 36 -8.77 -8.68 2.27
CA LEU A 36 -7.42 -9.27 2.29
C LEU A 36 -7.29 -10.29 3.43
N SER A 37 -6.50 -11.33 3.21
CA SER A 37 -6.29 -12.43 4.15
C SER A 37 -5.41 -12.03 5.32
N CYS A 38 -4.55 -11.04 5.12
CA CYS A 38 -3.69 -10.45 6.14
C CYS A 38 -3.54 -8.95 5.93
N PRO A 39 -3.03 -8.21 6.92
CA PRO A 39 -2.71 -6.80 6.74
C PRO A 39 -1.57 -6.60 5.73
N TRP A 40 -1.65 -5.52 4.96
CA TRP A 40 -0.58 -5.08 4.06
C TRP A 40 -0.15 -3.66 4.44
N GLU A 41 1.15 -3.40 4.35
CA GLU A 41 1.73 -2.14 4.80
C GLU A 41 2.70 -1.56 3.77
N VAL A 42 2.79 -0.24 3.76
CA VAL A 42 3.82 0.50 3.03
C VAL A 42 4.91 0.86 4.04
N VAL A 43 6.11 0.33 3.81
CA VAL A 43 7.30 0.63 4.63
C VAL A 43 8.31 1.44 3.82
N VAL A 44 9.02 2.33 4.50
CA VAL A 44 10.21 2.98 3.94
C VAL A 44 11.37 2.05 4.14
N THR A 45 11.95 1.58 3.05
CA THR A 45 13.13 0.72 3.07
C THR A 45 14.36 1.59 2.80
N PRO A 46 15.31 1.70 3.75
CA PRO A 46 16.60 2.31 3.47
C PRO A 46 17.39 1.37 2.56
N ILE A 47 17.48 1.69 1.26
CA ILE A 47 18.31 0.91 0.33
C ILE A 47 19.64 1.63 0.13
N GLY A 48 20.62 1.33 1.01
CA GLY A 48 22.04 1.63 0.78
C GLY A 48 22.37 3.04 0.26
N ASN A 49 23.36 3.14 -0.63
CA ASN A 49 23.92 4.39 -1.16
C ASN A 49 22.99 5.18 -2.11
N ASN A 50 21.71 4.83 -2.23
CA ASN A 50 20.78 5.59 -3.07
C ASN A 50 20.20 6.76 -2.26
N LEU A 51 20.24 7.96 -2.83
CA LEU A 51 19.73 9.18 -2.20
C LEU A 51 18.19 9.24 -2.18
N ASP A 52 17.52 8.40 -2.96
CA ASP A 52 16.07 8.39 -3.07
C ASP A 52 15.41 7.44 -2.06
N ALA A 53 14.35 7.91 -1.41
CA ALA A 53 13.52 7.10 -0.54
C ALA A 53 12.90 5.95 -1.34
N THR A 54 13.13 4.72 -0.88
CA THR A 54 12.50 3.54 -1.46
C THR A 54 11.34 3.09 -0.58
N TYR A 55 10.21 2.80 -1.20
CA TYR A 55 9.02 2.32 -0.52
C TYR A 55 8.76 0.87 -0.89
N THR A 56 8.26 0.09 0.05
CA THR A 56 7.91 -1.31 -0.17
C THR A 56 6.51 -1.56 0.33
N LEU A 57 5.66 -2.11 -0.54
CA LEU A 57 4.38 -2.67 -0.16
C LEU A 57 4.58 -4.17 0.12
N GLN A 58 4.26 -4.58 1.34
CA GLN A 58 4.47 -5.95 1.81
C GLN A 58 3.35 -6.41 2.75
N PRO A 59 3.11 -7.72 2.86
CA PRO A 59 2.25 -8.26 3.90
C PRO A 59 2.89 -8.05 5.27
N ASN A 60 2.10 -7.60 6.23
CA ASN A 60 2.49 -7.54 7.63
C ASN A 60 2.11 -8.86 8.29
N LEU A 61 3.13 -9.67 8.59
CA LEU A 61 2.99 -10.99 9.19
C LEU A 61 3.10 -10.96 10.73
N ALA A 62 3.09 -9.78 11.34
CA ALA A 62 3.09 -9.63 12.79
C ALA A 62 1.67 -9.91 13.33
N GLY A 63 1.39 -11.17 13.72
CA GLY A 63 0.10 -11.58 14.27
C GLY A 63 -0.17 -13.08 14.18
N THR A 64 -1.27 -13.54 14.81
CA THR A 64 -1.71 -14.95 14.82
C THR A 64 -2.24 -15.43 13.47
N GLU A 65 -1.91 -16.69 13.17
CA GLU A 65 -2.00 -17.42 11.89
C GLU A 65 -1.33 -16.73 10.70
N SER A 66 -0.16 -17.25 10.32
CA SER A 66 0.51 -16.83 9.10
C SER A 66 -0.31 -17.25 7.87
N PRO A 67 -0.65 -16.32 6.96
CA PRO A 67 -1.37 -16.65 5.75
C PRO A 67 -0.57 -17.61 4.87
N THR A 68 -1.27 -18.45 4.12
CA THR A 68 -0.65 -19.32 3.12
C THR A 68 -0.10 -18.51 1.94
N ILE A 69 0.83 -19.09 1.18
CA ILE A 69 1.33 -18.48 -0.06
C ILE A 69 0.18 -18.15 -1.02
N ASP A 70 -0.80 -19.06 -1.15
CA ASP A 70 -1.94 -18.86 -2.05
C ASP A 70 -2.81 -17.68 -1.62
N GLN A 71 -3.01 -17.50 -0.31
CA GLN A 71 -3.68 -16.33 0.25
C GLN A 71 -2.93 -15.04 -0.07
N LEU A 72 -1.60 -15.04 0.07
CA LEU A 72 -0.76 -13.89 -0.25
C LEU A 72 -0.76 -13.55 -1.75
N GLN A 73 -0.77 -14.56 -2.62
CA GLN A 73 -0.88 -14.36 -4.07
C GLN A 73 -2.25 -13.84 -4.47
N ARG A 74 -3.31 -14.36 -3.85
CA ARG A 74 -4.68 -13.86 -4.01
C ARG A 74 -4.78 -12.40 -3.59
N ASP A 75 -4.26 -12.06 -2.41
CA ASP A 75 -4.25 -10.70 -1.88
C ASP A 75 -3.48 -9.75 -2.83
N ALA A 76 -2.31 -10.16 -3.32
CA ALA A 76 -1.53 -9.37 -4.28
C ALA A 76 -2.32 -9.09 -5.58
N ARG A 77 -3.09 -10.07 -6.06
CA ARG A 77 -3.97 -9.90 -7.22
C ARG A 77 -5.10 -8.92 -6.92
N VAL A 78 -5.76 -9.07 -5.77
CA VAL A 78 -6.83 -8.14 -5.33
C VAL A 78 -6.29 -6.71 -5.24
N ILE A 79 -5.09 -6.53 -4.69
CA ILE A 79 -4.43 -5.22 -4.64
C ILE A 79 -4.21 -4.70 -6.06
N ALA A 80 -3.61 -5.49 -6.95
CA ALA A 80 -3.34 -5.06 -8.33
C ALA A 80 -4.61 -4.64 -9.08
N ASP A 81 -5.70 -5.39 -8.91
CA ASP A 81 -6.98 -5.13 -9.59
C ASP A 81 -7.69 -3.86 -9.07
N ASN A 82 -7.44 -3.44 -7.82
CA ASN A 82 -8.18 -2.35 -7.17
C ASN A 82 -7.35 -1.10 -6.86
N LEU A 83 -6.02 -1.20 -6.80
CA LEU A 83 -5.15 -0.14 -6.29
C LEU A 83 -5.34 1.18 -7.03
N GLN A 84 -5.38 1.17 -8.37
CA GLN A 84 -5.52 2.39 -9.15
C GLN A 84 -6.83 3.12 -8.82
N THR A 85 -7.96 2.41 -8.82
CA THR A 85 -9.26 3.00 -8.54
C THR A 85 -9.33 3.55 -7.12
N ARG A 86 -8.83 2.80 -6.13
CA ARG A 86 -8.82 3.22 -4.72
C ARG A 86 -7.90 4.41 -4.49
N LEU A 87 -6.73 4.42 -5.12
CA LEU A 87 -5.77 5.50 -5.04
C LEU A 87 -6.33 6.82 -5.57
N ILE A 88 -7.01 6.79 -6.72
CA ILE A 88 -7.69 7.98 -7.29
C ILE A 88 -8.78 8.48 -6.34
N GLN A 89 -9.59 7.58 -5.77
CA GLN A 89 -10.63 7.95 -4.81
C GLN A 89 -10.06 8.65 -3.57
N VAL A 90 -8.97 8.11 -3.01
CA VAL A 90 -8.27 8.71 -1.86
C VAL A 90 -7.69 10.09 -2.23
N ALA A 91 -7.05 10.20 -3.39
CA ALA A 91 -6.46 11.45 -3.86
C ALA A 91 -7.50 12.57 -4.09
N GLU A 92 -8.64 12.23 -4.72
CA GLU A 92 -9.72 13.20 -4.93
C GLU A 92 -10.34 13.66 -3.61
N ARG A 93 -10.48 12.76 -2.62
CA ARG A 93 -10.93 13.14 -1.28
C ARG A 93 -9.94 14.12 -0.63
N TYR A 94 -8.64 13.81 -0.65
CA TYR A 94 -7.60 14.71 -0.12
C TYR A 94 -7.65 16.09 -0.78
N LYS A 95 -7.80 16.15 -2.10
CA LYS A 95 -7.94 17.40 -2.84
C LYS A 95 -9.16 18.20 -2.41
N SER A 96 -10.29 17.53 -2.15
CA SER A 96 -11.52 18.18 -1.69
C SER A 96 -11.41 18.75 -0.27
N GLU A 97 -10.74 18.03 0.64
CA GLU A 97 -10.52 18.44 2.02
C GLU A 97 -9.57 19.65 2.10
N LEU A 98 -8.48 19.62 1.33
CA LEU A 98 -7.56 20.75 1.21
C LEU A 98 -8.27 22.00 0.68
N SER A 99 -9.06 21.84 -0.39
CA SER A 99 -9.80 22.95 -1.00
C SER A 99 -10.82 23.57 -0.05
N SER A 100 -11.42 22.76 0.83
CA SER A 100 -12.37 23.23 1.85
C SER A 100 -11.64 23.96 2.98
N SER A 101 -10.52 23.41 3.45
CA SER A 101 -9.68 24.02 4.50
C SER A 101 -9.15 25.39 4.09
N PHE A 102 -8.79 25.58 2.82
CA PHE A 102 -8.36 26.89 2.32
C PHE A 102 -9.48 27.93 2.25
N ARG A 103 -10.75 27.51 2.10
CA ARG A 103 -11.90 28.44 2.07
C ARG A 103 -12.30 28.92 3.47
N GLU A 104 -12.01 28.16 4.51
CA GLU A 104 -12.29 28.56 5.90
C GLU A 104 -11.28 29.58 6.45
N LEU A 105 -10.14 29.75 5.77
CA LEU A 105 -9.07 30.67 6.15
C LEU A 105 -9.06 31.98 5.34
N ALA A 106 -9.96 32.14 4.37
CA ALA A 106 -10.07 33.30 3.48
C ALA A 106 -11.33 34.13 3.80
#